data_AF-A0A6V7ICA8-F1
#
_entry.id   AF-A0A6V7ICA8-F1
#
_cell.length_a   1.000
_cell.length_b   1.000
_cell.length_c   1.000
_cell.angle_alpha   90.00
_cell.angle_beta   90.00
_cell.angle_gamma   90.00
#
_symmetry.space_group_name_H-M   'P 1'
#
loop_
_entity.id
_entity.type
_entity.pdbx_description
1 polymer ?
#
loop_
_entity_poly.entity_id
_entity_poly.type
_entity_poly.pdbx_seq_one_letter_code
_entity_poly.pdbx_strand_id
1 'polypeptide(L)' 'SISNNRIDRIPANAFRGNKNLMSLDLRGNPIKVIDEGALQNHRKLRK' A
#
# COMPACT_ATOMS: atom_id res chain seq x y z
N SER A 1 1.60 10.04 1.19
CA SER A 1 1.53 9.52 2.57
C SER A 1 0.07 9.37 2.93
N ILE A 2 -0.32 8.25 3.55
CA ILE A 2 -1.67 8.04 4.12
C ILE A 2 -1.55 7.52 5.56
N SER A 3 -0.55 8.01 6.29
CA SER A 3 -0.31 7.66 7.69
C SER A 3 -1.41 8.18 8.63
N ASN A 4 -1.54 7.53 9.79
CA ASN A 4 -2.50 7.84 10.86
C ASN A 4 -3.96 7.86 10.40
N ASN A 5 -4.32 6.93 9.52
CA ASN A 5 -5.69 6.72 9.09
C ASN A 5 -6.26 5.41 9.67
N ARG A 6 -7.47 5.06 9.23
CA ARG A 6 -8.20 3.85 9.68
C ARG A 6 -8.17 2.74 8.65
N ILE A 7 -7.08 2.62 7.88
CA ILE A 7 -6.95 1.57 6.87
C ILE A 7 -6.68 0.25 7.59
N ASP A 8 -7.58 -0.71 7.46
CA ASP A 8 -7.48 -2.04 8.06
C ASP A 8 -7.18 -3.14 7.04
N ARG A 9 -7.36 -2.86 5.75
CA ARG A 9 -7.07 -3.78 4.64
C ARG A 9 -6.44 -3.08 3.43
N ILE A 10 -5.48 -3.75 2.80
CA ILE A 10 -4.90 -3.35 1.51
C ILE A 10 -5.28 -4.40 0.44
N PRO A 11 -6.20 -4.09 -0.49
CA PRO A 11 -6.60 -5.03 -1.53
C PRO A 11 -5.55 -5.22 -2.64
N ALA A 12 -5.66 -6.31 -3.40
CA ALA A 12 -4.70 -6.77 -4.42
C ALA A 12 -4.36 -5.76 -5.53
N ASN A 13 -5.15 -4.69 -5.67
CA ASN A 13 -4.98 -3.67 -6.69
C ASN A 13 -5.07 -2.24 -6.14
N ALA A 14 -4.90 -2.06 -4.82
CA ALA A 14 -5.04 -0.77 -4.13
C ALA A 14 -4.26 0.37 -4.80
N PHE A 15 -3.10 0.06 -5.39
CA PHE A 15 -2.20 1.04 -5.97
C PHE A 15 -2.05 0.88 -7.49
N ARG A 16 -2.89 0.09 -8.18
CA ARG A 16 -2.70 -0.29 -9.60
C ARG A 16 -2.47 0.89 -10.56
N GLY A 17 -3.04 2.06 -10.28
CA GLY A 17 -2.85 3.28 -11.07
C GLY A 17 -1.51 4.00 -10.84
N ASN A 18 -0.82 3.72 -9.74
CA ASN A 18 0.35 4.47 -9.27
C ASN A 18 1.67 3.73 -9.59
N LYS A 19 1.88 3.35 -10.85
CA LYS A 19 3.05 2.57 -11.31
C LYS A 19 4.43 3.17 -10.99
N ASN A 20 4.48 4.50 -10.78
CA ASN A 20 5.71 5.22 -10.43
C ASN A 20 5.85 5.51 -8.94
N LEU A 21 5.02 4.91 -8.08
CA LEU A 21 5.10 5.11 -6.63
C LEU A 21 6.45 4.60 -6.11
N MET A 22 7.24 5.50 -5.52
CA MET A 22 8.56 5.21 -4.95
C MET A 22 8.53 5.10 -3.42
N SER A 23 7.57 5.77 -2.78
CA SER A 23 7.41 5.79 -1.33
C SER A 23 5.94 5.75 -0.96
N LEU A 24 5.61 4.95 0.04
CA LEU A 24 4.28 4.79 0.60
C LEU A 24 4.40 4.72 2.11
N ASP A 25 3.82 5.71 2.79
CA ASP A 25 3.77 5.72 4.26
C ASP A 25 2.37 5.32 4.72
N LEU A 26 2.30 4.17 5.41
CA LEU A 26 1.10 3.56 5.96
C LEU A 26 1.14 3.51 7.50
N ARG A 27 2.14 4.13 8.14
CA ARG A 27 2.29 4.07 9.61
C ARG A 27 1.06 4.63 10.31
N GLY A 28 0.75 4.09 11.50
CA GLY A 28 -0.42 4.52 12.26
C GLY A 28 -1.76 4.09 11.66
N ASN A 29 -1.77 3.13 10.72
CA ASN A 29 -2.97 2.45 10.26
C ASN A 29 -3.10 1.07 10.92
N PRO A 30 -4.29 0.65 11.37
CA PRO A 30 -4.52 -0.66 11.98
C PRO A 30 -4.65 -1.77 10.91
N ILE A 31 -3.68 -1.90 10.00
CA ILE A 31 -3.72 -2.85 8.89
C ILE A 31 -3.66 -4.28 9.43
N LYS A 32 -4.72 -5.06 9.18
CA LYS A 32 -4.86 -6.47 9.56
C LYS A 32 -4.69 -7.41 8.38
N VAL A 33 -5.04 -6.94 7.18
CA VAL A 33 -5.08 -7.78 5.97
C VAL A 33 -4.36 -7.06 4.83
N ILE A 34 -3.45 -7.77 4.17
CA ILE A 34 -2.84 -7.35 2.91
C ILE A 34 -3.10 -8.48 1.93
N ASP A 35 -3.94 -8.23 0.93
CA ASP A 35 -4.26 -9.23 -0.07
C ASP A 35 -3.03 -9.53 -0.93
N GLU A 36 -2.91 -10.78 -1.37
CA GLU A 36 -1.90 -11.17 -2.33
C GLU A 36 -1.98 -10.29 -3.58
N GLY A 37 -0.83 -9.80 -4.02
CA GLY A 37 -0.74 -8.92 -5.19
C GLY A 37 -0.96 -7.43 -4.91
N ALA A 38 -1.26 -7.00 -3.67
CA ALA A 38 -1.46 -5.59 -3.31
C ALA A 38 -0.33 -4.65 -3.80
N LEU A 39 0.90 -5.17 -3.87
CA LEU A 39 2.09 -4.46 -4.32
C LEU A 39 2.72 -5.04 -5.60
N GLN A 40 2.05 -5.95 -6.33
CA GLN A 40 2.64 -6.72 -7.45
C GLN A 40 3.25 -5.86 -8.57
N ASN A 41 2.72 -4.65 -8.78
CA ASN A 41 3.14 -3.75 -9.85
C ASN A 41 4.08 -2.62 -9.37
N HIS A 42 4.49 -2.62 -8.11
CA HIS A 42 5.19 -1.50 -7.47
C HIS A 42 6.67 -1.80 -7.24
N ARG A 43 7.40 -2.16 -8.30
CA ARG A 43 8.83 -2.53 -8.25
C ARG A 43 9.75 -1.38 -7.83
N LYS A 44 9.29 -0.14 -7.97
CA LYS A 44 10.02 1.07 -7.57
C LYS A 44 9.83 1.42 -6.09
N LEU A 45 8.90 0.75 -5.41
CA LEU A 45 8.62 1.02 -4.01
C LEU A 45 9.81 0.57 -3.17
N ARG A 46 10.29 1.48 -2.34
CA ARG A 46 11.39 1.18 -1.41
C ARG A 46 10.90 0.22 -0.33
N LYS A 47 11.76 -0.73 0.06
CA LYS A 47 11.56 -1.58 1.23
C LYS A 47 11.57 -0.75 2.52
#